data_AF-A0A969EKT7-F1
#
_entry.id   AF-A0A969EKT7-F1
#
_cell.length_a   1.000
_cell.length_b   1.000
_cell.length_c   1.000
_cell.angle_alpha   90.00
_cell.angle_beta   90.00
_cell.angle_gamma   90.00
#
_symmetry.space_group_name_H-M   'P 1'
#
loop_
_entity.id
_entity.type
_entity.pdbx_description
1 polymer ?
#
loop_
_entity_poly.entity_id
_entity_poly.type
_entity_poly.pdbx_seq_one_letter_code
_entity_poly.pdbx_strand_id
1 'polypeptide(L)'
;MSINNTLATNENVLNLVLTGRLGIAIGITTIVSIVTLSLLYSGFPVFGPINDLTNAVGGLLSALLVWQFHALLQERAPRTASFYLIIAWVGSAAIIINSLLVAAGLMDWKTGGMYTALGLGLQGIWLFALLRLIGPQPFLSPGLIRLGSIAAVAMWFGLLAGPLLVGRISLEIISSFGSRILERLVVGCYILSGAGLWGTNSFLCDR
;
A
#
# COMPACT_ATOMS: atom_id res chain seq x y z
N MET A 1 37.67 31.07 -10.54
CA MET A 1 37.45 30.04 -9.51
C MET A 1 36.33 30.37 -8.50
N SER A 2 35.69 31.55 -8.53
CA SER A 2 34.66 31.96 -7.54
C SER A 2 33.22 31.57 -7.91
N ILE A 3 32.89 31.48 -9.21
CA ILE A 3 31.50 31.27 -9.70
C ILE A 3 30.97 29.85 -9.40
N ASN A 4 31.82 28.83 -9.38
CA ASN A 4 31.39 27.44 -9.15
C ASN A 4 30.99 27.19 -7.68
N ASN A 5 31.55 27.94 -6.73
CA ASN A 5 31.23 27.76 -5.31
C ASN A 5 29.87 28.36 -4.94
N THR A 6 29.47 29.46 -5.57
CA THR A 6 28.16 30.11 -5.33
C THR A 6 26.99 29.33 -5.91
N LEU A 7 27.17 28.66 -7.07
CA LEU A 7 26.16 27.79 -7.65
C LEU A 7 25.91 26.54 -6.78
N ALA A 8 26.99 25.89 -6.33
CA ALA A 8 26.89 24.72 -5.45
C ALA A 8 26.21 25.03 -4.11
N THR A 9 26.40 26.23 -3.54
CA THR A 9 25.71 26.64 -2.31
C THR A 9 24.20 26.83 -2.50
N ASN A 10 23.75 27.30 -3.66
CA ASN A 10 22.33 27.54 -3.92
C ASN A 10 21.54 26.24 -4.11
N GLU A 11 22.11 25.24 -4.79
CA GLU A 11 21.48 23.93 -4.98
C GLU A 11 21.31 23.19 -3.65
N ASN A 12 22.31 23.23 -2.79
CA ASN A 12 22.27 22.60 -1.47
C ASN A 12 21.19 23.22 -0.56
N VAL A 13 21.04 24.55 -0.59
CA VAL A 13 19.99 25.24 0.17
C VAL A 13 18.61 24.90 -0.37
N LEU A 14 18.43 24.87 -1.69
CA LEU A 14 17.15 24.50 -2.31
C LEU A 14 16.73 23.08 -1.94
N ASN A 15 17.64 22.12 -2.03
CA ASN A 15 17.40 20.71 -1.69
C ASN A 15 17.02 20.55 -0.21
N LEU A 16 17.66 21.29 0.69
CA LEU A 16 17.34 21.28 2.11
C LEU A 16 15.92 21.81 2.38
N VAL A 17 15.54 22.93 1.75
CA VAL A 17 14.19 23.50 1.88
C VAL A 17 13.13 22.56 1.30
N LEU A 18 13.41 21.93 0.15
CA LEU A 18 12.48 21.00 -0.48
C LEU A 18 12.26 19.75 0.38
N THR A 19 13.34 19.20 0.94
CA THR A 19 13.31 18.06 1.86
C THR A 19 12.45 18.38 3.09
N GLY A 20 12.67 19.56 3.70
CA GLY A 20 11.88 20.01 4.84
C GLY A 20 10.39 20.16 4.53
N ARG A 21 10.07 20.73 3.35
CA ARG A 21 8.67 20.87 2.88
C ARG A 21 8.00 19.52 2.63
N LEU A 22 8.72 18.55 2.05
CA LEU A 22 8.21 17.19 1.87
C LEU A 22 7.94 16.51 3.22
N GLY A 23 8.85 16.63 4.18
CA GLY A 23 8.66 16.09 5.52
C GLY A 23 7.40 16.64 6.21
N ILE A 24 7.18 17.96 6.11
CA ILE A 24 5.97 18.61 6.63
C ILE A 24 4.72 18.11 5.90
N ALA A 25 4.76 18.01 4.57
CA ALA A 25 3.64 17.50 3.78
C ALA A 25 3.28 16.04 4.12
N ILE A 26 4.28 15.19 4.35
CA ILE A 26 4.07 13.80 4.82
C ILE A 26 3.44 13.80 6.22
N GLY A 27 3.91 14.66 7.13
CA GLY A 27 3.32 14.80 8.46
C GLY A 27 1.85 15.23 8.41
N ILE A 28 1.53 16.26 7.62
CA ILE A 28 0.15 16.74 7.43
C ILE A 28 -0.73 15.64 6.83
N THR A 29 -0.30 15.00 5.75
CA THR A 29 -1.07 13.94 5.10
C THR A 29 -1.31 12.75 6.02
N THR A 30 -0.33 12.39 6.86
CA THR A 30 -0.48 11.35 7.88
C THR A 30 -1.52 11.73 8.93
N ILE A 31 -1.48 12.96 9.45
CA ILE A 31 -2.48 13.44 10.43
C ILE A 31 -3.88 13.42 9.83
N VAL A 32 -4.03 13.92 8.60
CA VAL A 32 -5.33 13.90 7.89
C VAL A 32 -5.81 12.47 7.69
N SER A 33 -4.93 11.54 7.29
CA SER A 33 -5.29 10.12 7.16
C SER A 33 -5.77 9.53 8.49
N ILE A 34 -5.08 9.79 9.60
CA ILE A 34 -5.50 9.28 10.93
C ILE A 34 -6.88 9.84 11.32
N VAL A 35 -7.10 11.14 11.13
CA VAL A 35 -8.38 11.79 11.44
C VAL A 35 -9.51 11.21 10.59
N THR A 36 -9.29 11.10 9.28
CA THR A 36 -10.31 10.57 8.34
C THR A 36 -10.60 9.10 8.60
N LEU A 37 -9.60 8.28 8.91
CA LEU A 37 -9.78 6.89 9.33
C LEU A 37 -10.58 6.79 10.64
N SER A 38 -10.30 7.67 11.61
CA SER A 38 -11.03 7.70 12.88
C SER A 38 -12.51 8.06 12.68
N LEU A 39 -12.81 9.01 11.78
CA LEU A 39 -14.17 9.39 11.42
C LEU A 39 -14.89 8.26 10.66
N LEU A 40 -14.20 7.55 9.77
CA LEU A 40 -14.73 6.37 9.11
C LEU A 40 -15.21 5.33 10.13
N TYR A 41 -14.36 4.98 11.12
CA TYR A 41 -14.70 4.03 12.18
C TYR A 41 -15.75 4.56 13.16
N SER A 42 -15.97 5.87 13.20
CA SER A 42 -17.05 6.50 13.97
C SER A 42 -18.41 6.44 13.25
N GLY A 43 -18.47 5.82 12.06
CA GLY A 43 -19.71 5.62 11.31
C GLY A 43 -19.94 6.63 10.17
N PHE A 44 -18.93 7.41 9.78
CA PHE A 44 -19.03 8.36 8.66
C PHE A 44 -18.38 7.77 7.38
N PRO A 45 -19.13 7.07 6.51
CA PRO A 45 -18.56 6.33 5.38
C PRO A 45 -17.87 7.21 4.33
N VAL A 46 -18.24 8.49 4.22
CA VAL A 46 -17.65 9.45 3.27
C VAL A 46 -16.14 9.65 3.48
N PHE A 47 -15.62 9.39 4.68
CA PHE A 47 -14.20 9.57 4.98
C PHE A 47 -13.31 8.41 4.51
N GLY A 48 -13.88 7.28 4.08
CA GLY A 48 -13.12 6.16 3.53
C GLY A 48 -12.30 6.56 2.29
N PRO A 49 -12.94 7.04 1.22
CA PRO A 49 -12.22 7.49 0.03
C PRO A 49 -11.23 8.63 0.29
N ILE A 50 -11.54 9.54 1.23
CA ILE A 50 -10.62 10.63 1.61
C ILE A 50 -9.39 10.08 2.32
N ASN A 51 -9.56 9.11 3.22
CA ASN A 51 -8.46 8.40 3.86
C ASN A 51 -7.59 7.66 2.83
N ASP A 52 -8.19 7.01 1.84
CA ASP A 52 -7.44 6.28 0.81
C ASP A 52 -6.64 7.23 -0.08
N LEU A 53 -7.24 8.34 -0.50
CA LEU A 53 -6.55 9.36 -1.28
C LEU A 53 -5.40 10.00 -0.50
N THR A 54 -5.61 10.32 0.78
CA THR A 54 -4.57 10.94 1.62
C THR A 54 -3.41 9.97 1.88
N ASN A 55 -3.69 8.68 2.06
CA ASN A 55 -2.65 7.64 2.09
C ASN A 55 -1.89 7.52 0.77
N ALA A 56 -2.57 7.57 -0.38
CA ALA A 56 -1.92 7.53 -1.69
C ALA A 56 -0.98 8.72 -1.90
N VAL A 57 -1.42 9.93 -1.53
CA VAL A 57 -0.57 11.13 -1.54
C VAL A 57 0.62 10.96 -0.59
N GLY A 58 0.39 10.48 0.63
CA GLY A 58 1.46 10.21 1.60
C GLY A 58 2.49 9.20 1.09
N GLY A 59 2.04 8.12 0.45
CA GLY A 59 2.89 7.12 -0.20
C GLY A 59 3.71 7.70 -1.35
N LEU A 60 3.10 8.54 -2.20
CA LEU A 60 3.81 9.22 -3.28
C LEU A 60 4.87 10.19 -2.74
N LEU A 61 4.53 11.01 -1.76
CA LEU A 61 5.48 11.93 -1.12
C LEU A 61 6.64 11.17 -0.46
N SER A 62 6.36 10.01 0.15
CA SER A 62 7.38 9.12 0.73
C SER A 62 8.35 8.58 -0.33
N ALA A 63 7.83 8.13 -1.49
CA ALA A 63 8.68 7.71 -2.61
C ALA A 63 9.52 8.86 -3.20
N LEU A 64 8.95 10.07 -3.30
CA LEU A 64 9.70 11.26 -3.71
C LEU A 64 10.78 11.63 -2.70
N LEU A 65 10.52 11.44 -1.40
CA LEU A 65 11.51 11.70 -0.36
C LEU A 65 12.69 10.73 -0.47
N VAL A 66 12.45 9.42 -0.67
CA VAL A 66 13.57 8.47 -0.85
C VAL A 66 14.35 8.77 -2.13
N TRP A 67 13.67 9.24 -3.18
CA TRP A 67 14.33 9.65 -4.42
C TRP A 67 15.33 10.79 -4.17
N GLN A 68 14.96 11.79 -3.36
CA GLN A 68 15.87 12.87 -2.98
C GLN A 68 17.05 12.38 -2.15
N PHE A 69 16.80 11.45 -1.23
CA PHE A 69 17.87 10.88 -0.40
C PHE A 69 18.68 9.78 -1.11
N HIS A 70 18.34 9.41 -2.33
CA HIS A 70 18.98 8.29 -3.03
C HIS A 70 20.49 8.51 -3.22
N ALA A 71 20.92 9.72 -3.60
CA ALA A 71 22.34 10.03 -3.74
C ALA A 71 23.10 9.84 -2.41
N LEU A 72 22.54 10.36 -1.31
CA LEU A 72 23.12 10.21 0.02
C LEU A 72 23.11 8.74 0.50
N LEU A 73 22.06 7.98 0.16
CA LEU A 73 21.99 6.54 0.43
C LEU A 73 23.04 5.77 -0.38
N GLN A 74 23.32 6.17 -1.62
CA GLN A 74 24.38 5.56 -2.44
C GLN A 74 25.77 5.79 -1.84
N GLU A 75 26.04 6.99 -1.30
CA GLU A 75 27.31 7.28 -0.63
C GLU A 75 27.51 6.43 0.64
N ARG A 76 26.44 6.22 1.42
CA ARG A 76 26.51 5.49 2.69
C ARG A 76 26.43 3.97 2.52
N ALA A 77 25.63 3.48 1.57
CA ALA A 77 25.33 2.07 1.40
C ALA A 77 25.05 1.71 -0.07
N PRO A 78 26.06 1.74 -0.95
CA PRO A 78 25.90 1.66 -2.40
C PRO A 78 25.22 0.37 -2.87
N ARG A 79 25.45 -0.76 -2.17
CA ARG A 79 24.86 -2.05 -2.50
C ARG A 79 23.36 -2.13 -2.22
N THR A 80 22.86 -1.37 -1.26
CA THR A 80 21.46 -1.45 -0.79
C THR A 80 20.64 -0.21 -1.13
N ALA A 81 21.25 0.88 -1.59
CA ALA A 81 20.55 2.12 -1.92
C ALA A 81 19.43 1.91 -2.97
N SER A 82 19.73 1.20 -4.05
CA SER A 82 18.73 0.89 -5.08
C SER A 82 17.61 -0.02 -4.56
N PHE A 83 17.91 -0.91 -3.62
CA PHE A 83 16.89 -1.76 -3.00
C PHE A 83 15.87 -0.93 -2.22
N TYR A 84 16.31 0.03 -1.41
CA TYR A 84 15.40 0.92 -0.65
C TYR A 84 14.57 1.80 -1.57
N LEU A 85 15.15 2.29 -2.66
CA LEU A 85 14.44 3.03 -3.70
C LEU A 85 13.31 2.19 -4.29
N ILE A 86 13.62 0.96 -4.74
CA ILE A 86 12.63 0.04 -5.31
C ILE A 86 11.53 -0.26 -4.28
N ILE A 87 11.89 -0.57 -3.03
CA ILE A 87 10.91 -0.87 -1.98
C ILE A 87 9.94 0.29 -1.74
N ALA A 88 10.43 1.53 -1.71
CA ALA A 88 9.58 2.70 -1.51
C ALA A 88 8.62 2.93 -2.67
N TRP A 89 9.10 2.72 -3.91
CA TRP A 89 8.27 2.83 -5.10
C TRP A 89 7.23 1.71 -5.20
N VAL A 90 7.60 0.47 -4.89
CA VAL A 90 6.66 -0.66 -4.83
C VAL A 90 5.61 -0.42 -3.74
N GLY A 91 6.02 0.04 -2.56
CA GLY A 91 5.09 0.40 -1.49
C GLY A 91 4.14 1.52 -1.89
N SER A 92 4.64 2.57 -2.54
CA SER A 92 3.83 3.68 -3.05
C SER A 92 2.84 3.22 -4.13
N ALA A 93 3.31 2.44 -5.10
CA ALA A 93 2.47 1.86 -6.15
C ALA A 93 1.34 1.01 -5.56
N ALA A 94 1.63 0.18 -4.54
CA ALA A 94 0.61 -0.62 -3.86
C ALA A 94 -0.50 0.26 -3.24
N ILE A 95 -0.12 1.36 -2.56
CA ILE A 95 -1.09 2.28 -1.94
C ILE A 95 -1.91 3.02 -3.01
N ILE A 96 -1.25 3.51 -4.07
CA ILE A 96 -1.92 4.26 -5.15
C ILE A 96 -2.89 3.37 -5.92
N ILE A 97 -2.44 2.18 -6.36
CA ILE A 97 -3.28 1.23 -7.07
C ILE A 97 -4.48 0.84 -6.21
N ASN A 98 -4.24 0.57 -4.91
CA ASN A 98 -5.34 0.30 -3.99
C ASN A 98 -6.36 1.45 -3.94
N SER A 99 -5.89 2.69 -3.75
CA SER A 99 -6.78 3.86 -3.69
C SER A 99 -7.61 4.01 -4.97
N LEU A 100 -7.03 3.76 -6.14
CA LEU A 100 -7.74 3.78 -7.42
C LEU A 100 -8.79 2.66 -7.52
N LEU A 101 -8.46 1.44 -7.08
CA LEU A 101 -9.37 0.30 -7.13
C LEU A 101 -10.56 0.46 -6.18
N VAL A 102 -10.32 0.95 -4.97
CA VAL A 102 -11.40 1.24 -4.00
C VAL A 102 -12.27 2.39 -4.52
N ALA A 103 -11.68 3.46 -5.05
CA ALA A 103 -12.43 4.57 -5.64
C ALA A 103 -13.28 4.17 -6.85
N ALA A 104 -12.80 3.21 -7.66
CA ALA A 104 -13.54 2.64 -8.77
C ALA A 104 -14.63 1.64 -8.34
N GLY A 105 -14.75 1.32 -7.05
CA GLY A 105 -15.67 0.31 -6.53
C GLY A 105 -15.29 -1.12 -6.92
N LEU A 106 -14.05 -1.35 -7.37
CA LEU A 106 -13.56 -2.66 -7.82
C LEU A 106 -12.99 -3.50 -6.67
N MET A 107 -12.76 -2.90 -5.51
CA MET A 107 -12.17 -3.57 -4.34
C MET A 107 -12.90 -3.19 -3.05
N ASP A 108 -13.19 -4.19 -2.22
CA ASP A 108 -13.74 -3.98 -0.88
C ASP A 108 -12.77 -3.22 0.02
N TRP A 109 -13.31 -2.35 0.87
CA TRP A 109 -12.55 -1.58 1.86
C TRP A 109 -11.67 -2.44 2.77
N LYS A 110 -12.10 -3.68 3.10
CA LYS A 110 -11.31 -4.63 3.91
C LYS A 110 -10.05 -5.09 3.19
N THR A 111 -10.19 -5.47 1.91
CA THR A 111 -9.05 -5.87 1.08
C THR A 111 -8.14 -4.69 0.84
N GLY A 112 -8.72 -3.51 0.59
CA GLY A 112 -7.94 -2.31 0.35
C GLY A 112 -7.13 -1.87 1.56
N GLY A 113 -7.70 -1.98 2.77
CA GLY A 113 -6.96 -1.76 4.01
C GLY A 113 -5.71 -2.64 4.14
N MET A 114 -5.78 -3.90 3.67
CA MET A 114 -4.61 -4.80 3.67
C MET A 114 -3.55 -4.38 2.64
N TYR A 115 -3.93 -3.95 1.44
CA TYR A 115 -2.98 -3.42 0.45
C TYR A 115 -2.29 -2.14 0.93
N THR A 116 -3.05 -1.21 1.51
CA THR A 116 -2.49 0.00 2.13
C THR A 116 -1.54 -0.36 3.26
N ALA A 117 -1.91 -1.29 4.14
CA ALA A 117 -1.04 -1.75 5.23
C ALA A 117 0.26 -2.36 4.71
N LEU A 118 0.20 -3.21 3.68
CA LEU A 118 1.38 -3.78 3.04
C LEU A 118 2.28 -2.69 2.45
N GLY A 119 1.69 -1.74 1.72
CA GLY A 119 2.41 -0.62 1.13
C GLY A 119 3.09 0.24 2.19
N LEU A 120 2.40 0.58 3.28
CA LEU A 120 2.97 1.29 4.43
C LEU A 120 4.09 0.48 5.09
N GLY A 121 3.96 -0.85 5.20
CA GLY A 121 5.03 -1.71 5.70
C GLY A 121 6.31 -1.62 4.88
N LEU A 122 6.19 -1.61 3.55
CA LEU A 122 7.33 -1.38 2.66
C LEU A 122 7.91 0.04 2.82
N GLN A 123 7.06 1.06 2.99
CA GLN A 123 7.51 2.42 3.30
C GLN A 123 8.29 2.47 4.63
N GLY A 124 7.85 1.72 5.64
CA GLY A 124 8.54 1.60 6.92
C GLY A 124 9.94 0.99 6.80
N ILE A 125 10.18 0.06 5.87
CA ILE A 125 11.51 -0.55 5.66
C ILE A 125 12.52 0.51 5.22
N TRP A 126 12.20 1.29 4.19
CA TRP A 126 13.15 2.30 3.72
C TRP A 126 13.31 3.43 4.72
N LEU A 127 12.24 3.87 5.39
CA LEU A 127 12.31 4.92 6.40
C LEU A 127 13.23 4.51 7.55
N PHE A 128 13.11 3.27 8.02
CA PHE A 128 14.00 2.73 9.05
C PHE A 128 15.47 2.73 8.58
N ALA A 129 15.72 2.29 7.34
CA ALA A 129 17.06 2.29 6.76
C ALA A 129 17.64 3.70 6.63
N LEU A 130 16.84 4.68 6.18
CA LEU A 130 17.24 6.08 6.08
C LEU A 130 17.71 6.61 7.44
N LEU A 131 16.89 6.44 8.49
CA LEU A 131 17.18 6.94 9.83
C LEU A 131 18.40 6.26 10.45
N ARG A 132 18.62 4.97 10.16
CA ARG A 132 19.81 4.20 10.58
C ARG A 132 21.09 4.63 9.86
N LEU A 133 21.03 4.90 8.56
CA LEU A 133 22.20 5.15 7.72
C LEU A 133 22.69 6.60 7.75
N ILE A 134 21.75 7.56 7.82
CA ILE A 134 22.09 8.99 7.83
C ILE A 134 22.50 9.45 9.23
N GLY A 135 21.90 8.89 10.28
CA GLY A 135 22.14 9.25 11.66
C GLY A 135 21.78 10.72 11.99
N PRO A 136 22.24 11.24 13.14
CA PRO A 136 22.03 12.63 13.53
C PRO A 136 22.61 13.62 12.52
N GLN A 137 21.77 14.55 12.07
CA GLN A 137 22.14 15.66 11.18
C GLN A 137 21.54 16.96 11.75
N PRO A 138 21.99 18.16 11.30
CA PRO A 138 21.43 19.43 11.78
C PRO A 138 19.90 19.53 11.67
N PHE A 139 19.31 18.85 10.69
CA PHE A 139 17.86 18.79 10.46
C PHE A 139 17.17 17.54 11.06
N LEU A 140 17.93 16.58 11.59
CA LEU A 140 17.44 15.33 12.19
C LEU A 140 17.93 15.24 13.64
N SER A 141 17.12 15.76 14.56
CA SER A 141 17.42 15.67 15.99
C SER A 141 17.41 14.20 16.47
N PRO A 142 18.19 13.84 17.50
CA PRO A 142 18.19 12.47 18.03
C PRO A 142 16.81 11.97 18.47
N GLY A 143 15.97 12.88 18.99
CA GLY A 143 14.58 12.57 19.33
C GLY A 143 13.74 12.22 18.10
N LEU A 144 13.88 12.98 17.01
CA LEU A 144 13.16 12.71 15.76
C LEU A 144 13.59 11.39 15.12
N ILE A 145 14.88 11.05 15.18
CA ILE A 145 15.38 9.75 14.72
C ILE A 145 14.77 8.62 15.55
N ARG A 146 14.72 8.76 16.87
CA ARG A 146 14.11 7.74 17.75
C ARG A 146 12.63 7.56 17.46
N LEU A 147 11.87 8.65 17.38
CA LEU A 147 10.44 8.60 17.06
C LEU A 147 10.19 8.02 15.67
N GLY A 148 10.94 8.48 14.66
CA GLY A 148 10.84 7.98 13.30
C GLY A 148 11.20 6.49 13.19
N SER A 149 12.19 6.03 13.95
CA SER A 149 12.56 4.61 13.99
C SER A 149 11.48 3.75 14.62
N ILE A 150 10.86 4.22 15.71
CA ILE A 150 9.72 3.54 16.35
C ILE A 150 8.54 3.47 15.38
N ALA A 151 8.21 4.58 14.73
CA ALA A 151 7.15 4.63 13.73
C ALA A 151 7.42 3.69 12.56
N ALA A 152 8.65 3.67 12.03
CA ALA A 152 9.05 2.80 10.93
C ALA A 152 8.93 1.31 11.30
N VAL A 153 9.34 0.92 12.51
CA VAL A 153 9.16 -0.44 13.02
C VAL A 153 7.68 -0.78 13.22
N ALA A 154 6.88 0.16 13.72
CA ALA A 154 5.44 -0.05 13.84
C ALA A 154 4.77 -0.25 12.46
N MET A 155 5.24 0.45 11.43
CA MET A 155 4.74 0.25 10.06
C MET A 155 5.05 -1.16 9.53
N TRP A 156 6.12 -1.81 9.96
CA TRP A 156 6.47 -3.17 9.51
C TRP A 156 5.40 -4.21 9.84
N PHE A 157 4.56 -3.98 10.86
CA PHE A 157 3.41 -4.86 11.11
C PHE A 157 2.46 -4.92 9.92
N GLY A 158 2.43 -3.88 9.08
CA GLY A 158 1.69 -3.88 7.81
C GLY A 158 2.14 -4.97 6.83
N LEU A 159 3.38 -5.46 6.92
CA LEU A 159 3.86 -6.57 6.09
C LEU A 159 3.13 -7.89 6.38
N LEU A 160 2.54 -8.04 7.57
CA LEU A 160 1.69 -9.19 7.91
C LEU A 160 0.43 -9.24 7.05
N ALA A 161 0.03 -8.12 6.43
CA ALA A 161 -1.06 -8.09 5.46
C ALA A 161 -0.73 -8.90 4.18
N GLY A 162 0.55 -9.07 3.82
CA GLY A 162 0.97 -9.82 2.64
C GLY A 162 0.52 -11.30 2.68
N PRO A 163 0.94 -12.08 3.70
CA PRO A 163 0.48 -13.46 3.86
C PRO A 163 -1.05 -13.58 3.96
N LEU A 164 -1.71 -12.64 4.64
CA LEU A 164 -3.18 -12.61 4.76
C LEU A 164 -3.87 -12.38 3.41
N LEU A 165 -3.33 -11.49 2.57
CA LEU A 165 -3.80 -11.25 1.20
C LEU A 165 -3.66 -12.50 0.35
N VAL A 166 -2.50 -13.16 0.38
CA VAL A 166 -2.26 -14.40 -0.39
C VAL A 166 -3.25 -15.50 0.04
N GLY A 167 -3.48 -15.66 1.34
CA GLY A 167 -4.47 -16.59 1.86
C GLY A 167 -5.88 -16.29 1.36
N ARG A 168 -6.27 -15.02 1.35
CA ARG A 168 -7.61 -14.61 0.89
C ARG A 168 -7.82 -14.81 -0.61
N ILE A 169 -6.85 -14.41 -1.43
CA ILE A 169 -6.90 -14.60 -2.89
C ILE A 169 -6.98 -16.10 -3.23
N SER A 170 -6.24 -16.93 -2.51
CA SER A 170 -6.26 -18.39 -2.70
C SER A 170 -7.66 -18.98 -2.42
N LEU A 171 -8.33 -18.53 -1.35
CA LEU A 171 -9.69 -18.97 -1.00
C LEU A 171 -10.74 -18.50 -2.02
N GLU A 172 -10.63 -17.28 -2.53
CA GLU A 172 -11.53 -16.75 -3.56
C GLU A 172 -11.37 -17.50 -4.89
N ILE A 173 -10.14 -17.82 -5.29
CA ILE A 173 -9.87 -18.64 -6.47
C ILE A 173 -10.45 -20.04 -6.29
N ILE A 174 -10.20 -20.70 -5.16
CA ILE A 174 -10.70 -22.06 -4.88
C ILE A 174 -12.24 -22.09 -4.88
N SER A 175 -12.89 -21.11 -4.25
CA SER A 175 -14.36 -21.04 -4.21
C SER A 175 -14.98 -20.73 -5.58
N SER A 176 -14.37 -19.83 -6.36
CA SER A 176 -14.81 -19.52 -7.74
C SER A 176 -14.60 -20.69 -8.70
N PHE A 177 -13.55 -21.48 -8.51
CA PHE A 177 -13.32 -22.69 -9.31
C PHE A 177 -14.28 -23.81 -8.91
N GLY A 178 -14.54 -23.98 -7.60
CA GLY A 178 -15.48 -24.97 -7.07
C GLY A 178 -16.91 -24.74 -7.55
N SER A 179 -17.39 -23.50 -7.57
CA SER A 179 -18.75 -23.18 -8.03
C SER A 179 -18.92 -23.45 -9.54
N ARG A 180 -17.92 -23.14 -10.37
CA ARG A 180 -17.96 -23.42 -11.82
C ARG A 180 -17.92 -24.91 -12.14
N ILE A 181 -17.23 -25.71 -11.33
CA ILE A 181 -17.22 -27.18 -11.47
C ILE A 181 -18.58 -27.75 -11.07
N LEU A 182 -19.17 -27.29 -9.96
CA LEU A 182 -20.51 -27.68 -9.53
C LEU A 182 -21.58 -27.31 -10.56
N GLU A 183 -21.55 -26.10 -11.13
CA GLU A 183 -22.45 -25.71 -12.22
C GLU A 183 -22.29 -26.62 -13.45
N ARG A 184 -21.06 -26.94 -13.85
CA ARG A 184 -20.81 -27.86 -14.98
C ARG A 184 -21.24 -29.30 -14.69
N LEU A 185 -21.11 -29.77 -13.45
CA LEU A 185 -21.58 -31.09 -13.04
C LEU A 185 -23.11 -31.15 -12.96
N VAL A 186 -23.77 -30.09 -12.49
CA VAL A 186 -25.24 -30.00 -12.45
C VAL A 186 -25.81 -29.91 -13.87
N VAL A 187 -25.23 -29.08 -14.74
CA VAL A 187 -25.63 -28.99 -16.15
C VAL A 187 -25.34 -30.31 -16.88
N GLY A 188 -24.21 -30.97 -16.58
CA GLY A 188 -23.91 -32.31 -17.10
C GLY A 188 -24.91 -33.38 -16.66
N CYS A 189 -25.33 -33.37 -15.38
CA CYS A 189 -26.37 -34.28 -14.87
C CYS A 189 -27.75 -34.00 -15.47
N TYR A 190 -28.10 -32.74 -15.73
CA TYR A 190 -29.34 -32.37 -16.41
C TYR A 190 -29.34 -32.83 -17.88
N ILE A 191 -28.22 -32.72 -18.60
CA ILE A 191 -28.10 -33.19 -19.99
C ILE A 191 -28.12 -34.72 -20.06
N LEU A 192 -27.46 -35.41 -19.12
CA LEU A 192 -27.49 -36.88 -19.05
C LEU A 192 -28.86 -37.43 -18.63
N SER A 193 -29.61 -36.71 -17.79
CA SER A 193 -31.00 -37.06 -17.44
C SER A 193 -31.99 -36.73 -18.56
N GLY A 194 -31.68 -35.76 -19.44
CA GLY A 194 -32.50 -35.42 -20.61
C GLY A 194 -32.27 -36.31 -21.84
N ALA A 195 -31.15 -37.04 -21.91
CA ALA A 195 -30.79 -37.91 -23.02
C ALA A 195 -31.24 -39.39 -22.83
N GLY A 196 -31.79 -39.73 -21.66
CA GLY A 196 -32.35 -41.06 -21.38
C GLY A 196 -33.75 -40.94 -20.80
N LEU A 197 -34.73 -41.50 -21.49
CA LEU A 197 -36.16 -41.59 -21.13
C LEU A 197 -37.02 -40.35 -21.36
N TRP A 198 -37.18 -39.99 -22.63
CA TRP A 198 -38.55 -39.81 -23.14
C TRP A 198 -39.14 -41.20 -23.44
N GLY A 199 -39.63 -41.81 -22.37
CA GLY A 199 -40.31 -43.10 -22.38
C GLY A 199 -41.24 -43.16 -21.18
N THR A 200 -42.39 -42.52 -21.32
CA THR A 200 -43.66 -42.76 -20.60
C THR A 200 -43.60 -42.76 -19.05
N ASN A 201 -44.09 -41.67 -18.44
CA ASN A 201 -45.36 -41.65 -17.69
C ASN A 201 -45.38 -40.47 -16.70
N SER A 202 -46.29 -39.55 -16.99
CA SER A 202 -46.95 -38.67 -16.04
C SER A 202 -47.42 -39.44 -14.80
N PHE A 203 -47.00 -39.07 -13.59
CA PHE A 203 -47.80 -39.16 -12.35
C PHE A 203 -47.03 -38.59 -11.13
N LEU A 204 -47.72 -37.75 -10.36
CA LEU A 204 -47.52 -37.42 -8.92
C LEU A 204 -46.42 -36.44 -8.45
N CYS A 205 -46.87 -35.23 -8.08
CA CYS A 205 -46.85 -34.60 -6.72
C CYS A 205 -46.81 -33.06 -6.91
N ASP A 206 -47.90 -32.29 -6.83
CA ASP A 206 -48.80 -32.03 -5.70
C ASP A 206 -48.31 -32.49 -4.31
N ARG A 207 -47.54 -31.62 -3.64
CA ARG A 207 -47.92 -30.89 -2.41
C ARG A 207 -46.82 -29.93 -1.97
#